data_AF-A0A946KD56-F1
#
_entry.id   AF-A0A946KD56-F1
#
_cell.length_a   1.000
_cell.length_b   1.000
_cell.length_c   1.000
_cell.angle_alpha   90.00
_cell.angle_beta   90.00
_cell.angle_gamma   90.00
#
_symmetry.space_group_name_H-M   'P 1'
#
loop_
_entity.id
_entity.type
_entity.pdbx_description
1 polymer ?
#
loop_
_entity_poly.entity_id
_entity_poly.type
_entity_poly.pdbx_seq_one_letter_code
_entity_poly.pdbx_strand_id
1 'polypeptide(L)'
;MYLLKRIQNSLFVVLIWYAACHILLPANATAEDKRPNILFIIADDQSPFDLQVYNPSSTLETPVISQLASDGMTLDSAYHMGAWTGGVCTPSR
;
A
#
# COMPACT_ATOMS: atom_id res chain seq x y z
N MET A 1 -51.64 -23.38 22.84
CA MET A 1 -50.38 -23.10 23.58
C MET A 1 -49.10 -23.37 22.78
N TYR A 2 -49.04 -24.43 21.95
CA TYR A 2 -47.89 -24.71 21.07
C TYR A 2 -47.61 -23.65 20.00
N LEU A 3 -48.67 -23.09 19.39
CA LEU A 3 -48.54 -22.10 18.31
C LEU A 3 -47.90 -20.77 18.81
N LEU A 4 -48.29 -20.28 20.00
CA LEU A 4 -47.67 -19.10 20.61
C LEU A 4 -46.18 -19.32 20.91
N LYS A 5 -45.80 -20.48 21.47
CA LYS A 5 -44.38 -20.81 21.72
C LYS A 5 -43.55 -20.87 20.44
N ARG A 6 -44.14 -21.37 19.33
CA ARG A 6 -43.47 -21.43 18.03
C ARG A 6 -43.25 -20.04 17.41
N ILE A 7 -44.23 -19.14 17.58
CA ILE A 7 -44.13 -17.74 17.15
C ILE A 7 -43.07 -17.00 17.98
N GLN A 8 -43.08 -17.19 19.30
CA GLN A 8 -42.15 -16.54 20.22
C GLN A 8 -40.70 -17.00 20.00
N ASN A 9 -40.46 -18.29 19.74
CA ASN A 9 -39.12 -18.78 19.37
C ASN A 9 -38.65 -18.26 18.01
N SER A 10 -39.55 -18.15 17.03
CA SER A 10 -39.18 -17.62 15.70
C SER A 10 -38.79 -16.14 15.77
N LEU A 11 -39.50 -15.35 16.58
CA LEU A 11 -39.15 -13.95 16.86
C LEU A 11 -37.79 -13.83 17.54
N PHE A 12 -37.49 -14.71 18.50
CA PHE A 12 -36.21 -14.69 19.22
C PHE A 12 -35.02 -15.02 18.30
N VAL A 13 -35.19 -15.98 17.39
CA VAL A 13 -34.17 -16.32 16.39
C VAL A 13 -33.92 -15.16 15.44
N VAL A 14 -34.97 -14.49 14.96
CA VAL A 14 -34.85 -13.32 14.07
C VAL A 14 -34.12 -12.17 14.77
N LEU A 15 -34.42 -11.91 16.04
CA LEU A 15 -33.75 -10.88 16.83
C LEU A 15 -32.26 -11.19 17.06
N ILE A 16 -31.91 -12.44 17.33
CA ILE A 16 -30.50 -12.87 17.45
C ILE A 16 -29.77 -12.71 16.12
N TRP A 17 -30.39 -13.10 15.00
CA TRP A 17 -29.82 -12.91 13.67
C TRP A 17 -29.61 -11.43 13.33
N TYR A 18 -30.57 -10.57 13.69
CA TYR A 18 -30.48 -9.13 13.48
C TYR A 18 -29.35 -8.52 14.32
N ALA A 19 -29.24 -8.88 15.60
CA ALA A 19 -28.18 -8.39 16.48
C ALA A 19 -26.77 -8.88 16.06
N ALA A 20 -26.65 -10.15 15.65
CA ALA A 20 -25.40 -10.69 15.13
C ALA A 20 -24.94 -9.98 13.85
N CYS A 21 -25.88 -9.62 12.97
CA CYS A 21 -25.58 -8.87 11.76
C CYS A 21 -25.01 -7.47 12.05
N HIS A 22 -25.54 -6.78 13.06
CA HIS A 22 -25.03 -5.45 13.47
C HIS A 22 -23.67 -5.48 14.18
N ILE A 23 -23.30 -6.59 14.82
CA ILE A 23 -21.99 -6.75 15.48
C ILE A 23 -20.88 -7.12 14.47
N LEU A 24 -21.24 -7.87 13.42
CA LEU A 24 -20.30 -8.36 12.41
C LEU A 24 -20.10 -7.40 11.23
N LEU A 25 -20.96 -6.38 11.08
CA LEU A 25 -20.73 -5.32 10.12
C LEU A 25 -19.67 -4.37 10.69
N PRO A 26 -18.47 -4.28 10.10
CA PRO A 26 -17.54 -3.23 10.50
C PRO A 26 -18.28 -1.91 10.27
N ALA A 27 -18.31 -1.05 11.29
CA ALA A 27 -18.63 0.34 11.07
C ALA A 27 -17.68 0.80 9.96
N ASN A 28 -18.23 1.14 8.80
CA ASN A 28 -17.50 1.82 7.76
C ASN A 28 -17.00 3.12 8.40
N ALA A 29 -15.79 3.06 8.97
CA ALA A 29 -15.01 4.23 9.25
C ALA A 29 -15.01 4.95 7.91
N THR A 30 -15.67 6.11 7.87
CA THR A 30 -15.56 7.03 6.75
C THR A 30 -14.11 7.46 6.77
N ALA A 31 -13.24 6.65 6.18
CA ALA A 31 -11.95 7.09 5.72
C ALA A 31 -12.29 8.25 4.81
N GLU A 32 -12.14 9.46 5.33
CA GLU A 32 -12.18 10.66 4.54
C GLU A 32 -11.17 10.39 3.42
N ASP A 33 -11.67 10.19 2.19
CA ASP A 33 -10.88 9.86 1.00
C ASP A 33 -9.97 11.05 0.65
N LYS A 34 -9.02 11.32 1.55
CA LYS A 34 -7.97 12.31 1.36
C LYS A 34 -7.05 11.69 0.33
N ARG A 35 -7.25 12.13 -0.91
CA ARG A 35 -6.35 11.81 -2.01
C ARG A 35 -4.91 12.06 -1.54
N PRO A 36 -4.01 11.07 -1.65
CA PRO A 36 -2.64 11.27 -1.22
C PRO A 36 -1.97 12.33 -2.10
N ASN A 37 -1.06 13.09 -1.51
CA ASN A 37 -0.14 13.92 -2.28
C ASN A 37 0.96 13.02 -2.84
N ILE A 38 1.29 13.20 -4.12
CA ILE A 38 2.35 12.44 -4.78
C ILE A 38 3.54 13.38 -5.01
N LEU A 39 4.69 13.04 -4.42
CA LEU A 39 5.97 13.71 -4.69
C LEU A 39 6.82 12.76 -5.54
N PHE A 40 7.16 13.19 -6.76
CA PHE A 40 8.01 12.43 -7.68
C PHE A 40 9.38 13.11 -7.80
N ILE A 41 10.44 12.39 -7.40
CA ILE A 41 11.83 12.87 -7.41
C ILE A 41 12.61 12.04 -8.42
N ILE A 42 13.32 12.71 -9.33
CA ILE A 42 14.20 12.09 -10.31
C ILE A 42 15.59 12.73 -10.24
N ALA A 43 16.63 11.91 -10.22
CA ALA A 43 18.03 12.33 -10.32
C ALA A 43 18.59 11.90 -11.69
N ASP A 44 19.34 12.80 -12.34
CA ASP A 44 20.01 12.48 -13.60
C ASP A 44 21.29 11.68 -13.35
N ASP A 45 21.61 10.75 -14.25
CA ASP A 45 22.83 9.94 -14.22
C ASP A 45 23.13 9.18 -12.90
N GLN A 46 22.10 8.92 -12.09
CA GLN A 46 22.24 8.19 -10.83
C GLN A 46 22.37 6.68 -11.09
N SER A 47 23.50 6.08 -10.72
CA SER A 47 23.66 4.62 -10.74
C SER A 47 22.97 4.00 -9.52
N PRO A 48 22.33 2.81 -9.66
CA PRO A 48 21.80 2.09 -8.50
C PRO A 48 22.92 1.70 -7.52
N PHE A 49 24.13 1.39 -8.01
CA PHE A 49 25.25 0.93 -7.18
C PHE A 49 25.94 2.03 -6.37
N ASP A 50 25.53 3.28 -6.56
CA ASP A 50 25.91 4.41 -5.72
C ASP A 50 25.13 4.38 -4.39
N LEU A 51 23.96 3.76 -4.35
CA LEU A 51 23.13 3.70 -3.16
C LEU A 51 23.49 2.46 -2.33
N GLN A 52 23.68 2.67 -1.03
CA GLN A 52 24.02 1.59 -0.08
C GLN A 52 22.93 0.51 0.00
N VAL A 53 21.70 0.87 -0.33
CA VAL A 53 20.54 -0.03 -0.39
C VAL A 53 20.75 -1.14 -1.44
N TYR A 54 21.40 -0.83 -2.57
CA TYR A 54 21.69 -1.81 -3.63
C TYR A 54 23.13 -2.32 -3.58
N ASN A 55 24.07 -1.52 -3.07
CA ASN A 55 25.47 -1.88 -2.92
C ASN A 55 25.99 -1.48 -1.52
N PRO A 56 26.02 -2.40 -0.55
CA PRO A 56 26.51 -2.12 0.80
C PRO A 56 27.97 -1.64 0.87
N SER A 57 28.75 -1.86 -0.20
CA SER A 57 30.14 -1.39 -0.31
C SER A 57 30.28 -0.04 -1.01
N SER A 58 29.17 0.64 -1.34
CA SER A 58 29.22 1.99 -1.90
C SER A 58 29.91 2.95 -0.95
N THR A 59 30.82 3.76 -1.48
CA THR A 59 31.51 4.82 -0.73
C THR A 59 30.65 6.07 -0.55
N LEU A 60 29.52 6.17 -1.26
CA LEU A 60 28.62 7.31 -1.20
C LEU A 60 27.61 7.12 -0.06
N GLU A 61 27.58 8.09 0.84
CA GLU A 61 26.65 8.11 1.97
C GLU A 61 25.33 8.77 1.57
N THR A 62 24.23 8.02 1.65
CA THR A 62 22.89 8.47 1.26
C THR A 62 21.86 8.22 2.37
N PRO A 63 22.06 8.75 3.60
CA PRO A 63 21.28 8.37 4.78
C PRO A 63 19.78 8.64 4.63
N VAL A 64 19.38 9.72 3.95
CA VAL A 64 17.97 10.05 3.71
C VAL A 64 17.31 9.06 2.75
N ILE A 65 18.01 8.65 1.69
CA ILE A 65 17.51 7.67 0.72
C ILE A 65 17.44 6.27 1.37
N SER A 66 18.45 5.90 2.17
CA SER A 66 18.43 4.66 2.94
C SER A 66 17.26 4.60 3.91
N GLN A 67 16.94 5.71 4.59
CA GLN A 67 15.76 5.78 5.46
C GLN A 67 14.46 5.62 4.65
N LEU A 68 14.32 6.34 3.52
CA LEU A 68 13.15 6.20 2.63
C LEU A 68 12.96 4.77 2.12
N ALA A 69 14.04 4.08 1.79
CA ALA A 69 14.01 2.68 1.39
C ALA A 69 13.57 1.76 2.53
N SER A 70 14.04 2.00 3.76
CA SER A 70 13.66 1.22 4.95
C SER A 70 12.21 1.44 5.37
N ASP A 71 11.68 2.65 5.21
CA ASP A 71 10.30 3.00 5.58
C ASP A 71 9.29 2.62 4.49
N GLY A 72 9.76 2.27 3.29
CA GLY A 72 8.95 2.09 2.11
C GLY A 72 9.23 0.78 1.37
N MET A 73 9.32 0.89 0.05
CA MET A 73 9.54 -0.22 -0.86
C MET A 73 10.65 0.13 -1.85
N THR A 74 11.53 -0.83 -2.11
CA THR A 74 12.57 -0.75 -3.13
C THR A 74 12.20 -1.63 -4.33
N LEU A 75 12.67 -1.24 -5.52
CA LEU A 75 12.53 -2.04 -6.73
C LEU A 75 13.92 -2.49 -7.20
N ASP A 76 14.18 -3.79 -7.21
CA ASP A 76 15.51 -4.34 -7.52
C ASP A 76 15.76 -4.53 -9.02
N SER A 77 14.71 -4.45 -9.84
CA SER A 77 14.75 -4.66 -11.30
C SER A 77 14.01 -3.56 -12.04
N ALA A 78 14.29 -2.31 -11.66
CA ALA A 78 13.77 -1.12 -12.34
C ALA A 78 14.67 -0.75 -13.53
N TYR A 79 14.10 -0.67 -14.72
CA TYR A 79 14.79 -0.29 -15.95
C TYR A 79 14.10 0.92 -16.58
N HIS A 80 14.88 1.91 -17.02
CA HIS A 80 14.36 3.01 -17.83
C HIS A 80 14.56 2.71 -19.32
N MET A 81 13.72 3.28 -20.17
CA MET A 81 13.84 3.15 -21.62
C MET A 81 15.03 3.98 -22.12
N GLY A 82 15.88 3.39 -22.96
CA GLY A 82 17.01 4.07 -23.60
C GLY A 82 16.73 4.49 -25.06
N ALA A 83 17.77 4.94 -25.75
CA ALA A 83 17.75 5.08 -27.21
C ALA A 83 18.08 3.73 -27.88
N TRP A 84 18.72 3.77 -29.06
CA TRP A 84 19.40 2.61 -29.66
C TRP A 84 20.51 2.03 -28.76
N THR A 85 20.88 2.73 -27.69
CA THR A 85 21.74 2.28 -26.59
C THR A 85 21.03 2.55 -25.26
N GLY A 86 21.28 1.71 -24.24
CA GLY A 86 20.81 1.96 -22.88
C GLY A 86 21.47 3.19 -22.26
N GLY A 87 20.81 3.83 -21.28
CA GLY A 87 21.39 4.95 -20.52
C GLY A 87 21.45 6.27 -21.31
N VAL A 88 20.32 6.71 -21.88
CA VAL A 88 20.24 8.01 -22.57
C VAL A 88 19.16 8.87 -21.93
N CYS A 89 19.53 10.07 -21.46
CA CYS A 89 18.68 10.93 -20.62
C CYS A 89 17.45 11.50 -21.33
N THR A 90 17.54 11.81 -22.63
CA THR A 90 16.43 12.43 -23.38
C THR A 90 15.26 11.47 -23.67
N PRO A 91 15.47 10.24 -24.17
CA PRO A 91 14.37 9.29 -24.39
C PRO A 91 13.89 8.60 -23.11
N SER A 92 14.62 8.74 -21.99
CA SER A 92 14.22 8.13 -20.70
C SER A 92 13.22 8.96 -19.91
N ARG A 93 13.11 10.26 -20.20
CA ARG A 93 12.18 11.23 -19.57
C ARG A 93 10.93 11.41 -20.41
#